data_AF-A0A9W8Z7K5-F1
#
_entry.id   AF-A0A9W8Z7K5-F1
#
_cell.length_a   1.000
_cell.length_b   1.000
_cell.length_c   1.000
_cell.angle_alpha   90.00
_cell.angle_beta   90.00
_cell.angle_gamma   90.00
#
_symmetry.space_group_name_H-M   'P 1'
#
loop_
_entity.id
_entity.type
_entity.pdbx_description
1 polymer ?
#
loop_
_entity_poly.entity_id
_entity_poly.type
_entity_poly.pdbx_seq_one_letter_code
_entity_poly.pdbx_strand_id
1 'polypeptide(L)'
;MTVPTRSAVIRNDSALVEGRTITAVFAGEYSGTLPTHLEKIDTTDDIVKTGFIDTHRHSWQTAFKTLGSNITLLSYLPRFGTNSPASIVFTPDVYVGQLAGLLAQVNSRR
;
A
#
# COMPACT_ATOMS: atom_id res chain seq x y z
N MET A 1 15.19 7.19 -24.65
CA MET A 1 14.90 7.28 -23.20
C MET A 1 15.45 6.02 -22.55
N THR A 2 16.56 6.14 -21.82
CA THR A 2 17.22 4.99 -21.17
C THR A 2 16.56 4.81 -19.81
N VAL A 3 15.74 3.78 -19.64
CA VAL A 3 15.22 3.42 -18.31
C VAL A 3 16.41 2.92 -17.48
N PRO A 4 16.71 3.56 -16.33
CA PRO A 4 17.88 3.17 -15.54
C PRO A 4 17.70 1.74 -15.00
N THR A 5 18.76 0.93 -15.08
CA THR A 5 18.80 -0.48 -14.66
C THR A 5 18.92 -0.67 -13.14
N ARG A 6 18.83 0.42 -12.38
CA ARG A 6 18.83 0.48 -10.91
C ARG A 6 17.89 1.60 -10.45
N SER A 7 17.40 1.49 -9.21
CA SER A 7 16.64 2.54 -8.53
C SER A 7 17.45 3.84 -8.56
N ALA A 8 16.95 4.85 -9.26
CA ALA A 8 17.54 6.17 -9.34
C ALA A 8 16.67 7.16 -8.57
N VAL A 9 17.29 8.05 -7.80
CA VAL A 9 16.61 9.19 -7.20
C VAL A 9 16.55 10.29 -8.25
N ILE A 10 15.34 10.66 -8.65
CA ILE A 10 15.07 11.76 -9.57
C ILE A 10 14.67 12.98 -8.73
N ARG A 11 15.26 14.14 -8.96
CA ARG A 11 15.08 15.35 -8.14
C ARG A 11 14.51 16.49 -8.97
N ASN A 12 13.54 17.21 -8.42
CA ASN A 12 12.92 18.39 -9.04
C ASN A 12 12.27 18.08 -10.42
N ASP A 13 11.76 16.86 -10.57
CA ASP A 13 11.11 16.37 -11.78
C ASP A 13 9.61 16.18 -11.57
N SER A 14 8.89 16.04 -12.67
CA SER A 14 7.45 15.81 -12.70
C SER A 14 7.13 14.47 -13.35
N ALA A 15 5.97 13.89 -13.00
CA ALA A 15 5.40 12.72 -13.66
C ALA A 15 4.02 13.07 -14.23
N LEU A 16 3.76 12.65 -15.46
CA LEU A 16 2.44 12.76 -16.09
C LEU A 16 1.71 11.42 -15.92
N VAL A 17 0.50 11.50 -15.38
CA VAL A 17 -0.38 10.35 -15.22
C VAL A 17 -1.64 10.56 -16.05
N GLU A 18 -1.93 9.61 -16.92
CA GLU A 18 -3.13 9.60 -17.74
C GLU A 18 -3.95 8.36 -17.39
N GLY A 19 -5.13 8.58 -16.80
CA GLY A 19 -5.98 7.51 -16.28
C GLY A 19 -5.28 6.69 -15.20
N ARG A 20 -4.81 5.49 -15.57
CA ARG A 20 -4.15 4.53 -14.65
C ARG A 20 -2.66 4.32 -14.96
N THR A 21 -2.10 5.11 -15.87
CA THR A 21 -0.77 4.88 -16.43
C THR A 21 0.10 6.11 -16.24
N ILE A 22 1.33 5.91 -15.79
CA ILE A 22 2.38 6.94 -15.84
C ILE A 22 2.88 6.97 -17.29
N THR A 23 2.60 8.04 -18.02
CA THR A 23 2.94 8.16 -19.45
C THR A 23 4.25 8.90 -19.69
N ALA A 24 4.67 9.73 -18.73
CA ALA A 24 5.97 10.38 -18.77
C ALA A 24 6.53 10.65 -17.36
N VAL A 25 7.86 10.68 -17.27
CA VAL A 25 8.62 11.24 -16.13
C VAL A 25 9.70 12.13 -16.74
N PHE A 26 9.77 13.39 -16.33
CA PHE A 26 10.60 14.39 -16.99
C PHE A 26 11.08 15.51 -16.05
N ALA A 27 12.23 16.07 -16.38
CA ALA A 27 12.79 17.24 -15.72
C ALA A 27 12.35 18.53 -16.40
N GLY A 28 11.93 19.52 -15.62
CA GLY A 28 11.53 20.84 -16.14
C GLY A 28 10.23 20.80 -16.94
N GLU A 29 10.21 21.45 -18.10
CA GLU A 29 9.02 21.55 -18.96
C GLU A 29 8.77 20.27 -19.75
N TYR A 30 7.51 19.86 -19.83
CA TYR A 30 7.10 18.73 -20.66
C TYR A 30 7.22 19.09 -22.14
N SER A 31 7.95 18.29 -22.93
CA SER A 31 8.16 18.55 -24.36
C SER A 31 7.05 18.03 -25.28
N GLY A 32 6.07 17.29 -24.73
CA GLY A 32 4.91 16.80 -25.46
C GLY A 32 3.69 17.71 -25.33
N THR A 33 2.58 17.31 -25.94
CA THR A 33 1.30 17.99 -25.79
C THR A 33 0.66 17.56 -24.48
N LEU A 34 0.39 18.51 -23.57
CA LEU A 34 -0.37 18.23 -22.35
C LEU A 34 -1.85 17.98 -22.67
N PRO A 35 -2.54 17.11 -21.90
CA PRO A 35 -3.98 16.94 -22.01
C PRO A 35 -4.73 18.25 -21.77
N THR A 36 -5.90 18.42 -22.41
CA THR A 36 -6.74 19.61 -22.24
C THR A 36 -7.32 19.76 -20.83
N HIS A 37 -7.47 18.66 -20.11
CA HIS A 37 -7.89 18.62 -18.71
C HIS A 37 -6.76 18.08 -17.85
N LEU A 38 -5.96 18.99 -17.29
CA LEU A 38 -4.80 18.66 -16.46
C LEU A 38 -5.03 19.14 -15.02
N GLU A 39 -4.96 18.21 -14.07
CA GLU A 39 -4.84 18.54 -12.66
C GLU A 39 -3.35 18.59 -12.29
N LYS A 40 -2.90 19.71 -11.72
CA LYS A 40 -1.54 19.85 -11.23
C LYS A 40 -1.53 19.66 -9.71
N ILE A 41 -0.79 18.65 -9.26
CA ILE A 41 -0.55 18.37 -7.85
C ILE A 41 0.87 18.82 -7.53
N ASP A 42 1.01 19.82 -6.66
CA ASP A 42 2.31 20.28 -6.18
C ASP A 42 2.77 19.37 -5.03
N THR A 43 3.92 18.73 -5.22
CA THR A 43 4.55 17.82 -4.26
C THR A 43 5.92 18.35 -3.82
N THR A 44 6.11 19.67 -3.86
CA THR A 44 7.33 20.31 -3.33
C THR A 44 7.57 19.86 -1.88
N ASP A 45 8.82 19.52 -1.57
CA ASP A 45 9.28 18.96 -0.29
C ASP A 45 8.74 17.55 0.07
N ASP A 46 7.94 16.93 -0.81
CA ASP A 46 7.50 15.53 -0.67
C ASP A 46 8.37 14.56 -1.47
N ILE A 47 8.30 13.28 -1.08
CA ILE A 47 8.86 12.17 -1.86
C ILE A 47 7.72 11.40 -2.52
N VAL A 48 7.68 11.41 -3.85
CA VAL A 48 6.78 10.55 -4.63
C VAL A 48 7.46 9.21 -4.89
N LYS A 49 6.79 8.12 -4.53
CA LYS A 49 7.26 6.75 -4.75
C LYS A 49 6.09 5.86 -5.18
N THR A 50 6.41 4.67 -5.68
CA THR A 50 5.41 3.62 -5.85
C THR A 50 4.85 3.19 -4.50
N GLY A 51 3.59 2.77 -4.47
CA GLY A 51 3.01 2.12 -3.28
C GLY A 51 3.78 0.86 -2.92
N PHE A 52 3.80 0.51 -1.62
CA PHE A 52 4.35 -0.76 -1.17
C PHE A 52 3.48 -1.93 -1.60
N ILE A 53 4.11 -3.10 -1.76
CA ILE A 53 3.44 -4.36 -2.06
C ILE A 53 3.60 -5.27 -0.84
N ASP A 54 2.52 -5.49 -0.11
CA ASP A 54 2.45 -6.50 0.97
C ASP A 54 2.13 -7.86 0.35
N THR A 55 3.13 -8.76 0.33
CA THR A 55 3.01 -10.09 -0.28
C THR A 55 2.42 -11.13 0.65
N HIS A 56 2.26 -10.84 1.95
CA HIS A 56 1.76 -11.81 2.91
C HIS A 56 1.10 -11.16 4.12
N ARG A 57 -0.23 -11.22 4.17
CA ARG A 57 -1.01 -10.71 5.29
C ARG A 57 -2.24 -11.54 5.61
N HIS A 58 -2.47 -11.78 6.90
CA HIS A 58 -3.74 -12.27 7.42
C HIS A 58 -4.63 -11.11 7.84
N SER A 59 -5.24 -10.47 6.85
CA SER A 59 -5.97 -9.21 7.02
C SER A 59 -7.05 -9.25 8.13
N TRP A 60 -7.77 -10.36 8.26
CA TRP A 60 -8.88 -10.54 9.20
C TRP A 60 -8.41 -10.59 10.64
N GLN A 61 -7.18 -11.06 10.87
CA GLN A 61 -6.55 -11.12 12.18
C GLN A 61 -6.18 -9.73 12.72
N THR A 62 -6.45 -8.65 11.98
CA THR A 62 -6.32 -7.28 12.50
C THR A 62 -7.12 -7.08 13.79
N ALA A 63 -8.25 -7.78 13.96
CA ALA A 63 -9.04 -7.78 15.18
C ALA A 63 -8.26 -8.29 16.42
N PHE A 64 -7.21 -9.09 16.23
CA PHE A 64 -6.36 -9.62 17.30
C PHE A 64 -5.07 -8.82 17.50
N LYS A 65 -4.91 -7.67 16.83
CA LYS A 65 -3.67 -6.88 16.94
C LYS A 65 -3.37 -6.61 18.42
N THR A 66 -2.09 -6.79 18.79
CA THR A 66 -1.55 -6.72 20.18
C THR A 66 -1.91 -7.86 21.13
N LEU A 67 -2.80 -8.80 20.76
CA LEU A 67 -3.05 -10.01 21.55
C LEU A 67 -1.95 -11.05 21.30
N GLY A 68 -1.63 -11.85 22.33
CA GLY A 68 -0.69 -12.97 22.19
C GLY A 68 0.77 -12.55 21.96
N SER A 69 1.21 -11.41 22.47
CA SER A 69 2.58 -10.89 22.27
C SER A 69 3.70 -11.79 22.80
N ASN A 70 3.40 -12.74 23.70
CA ASN A 70 4.35 -13.69 24.26
C ASN A 70 3.91 -15.15 24.03
N ILE A 71 3.59 -15.49 22.78
CA ILE A 71 3.18 -16.84 22.38
C ILE A 71 4.08 -17.37 21.25
N THR A 72 4.31 -18.69 21.24
CA THR A 72 5.00 -19.35 20.12
C THR A 72 4.03 -19.54 18.95
N LEU A 73 4.56 -19.74 17.73
CA LEU A 73 3.74 -20.02 16.55
C LEU A 73 2.86 -21.27 16.74
N LEU A 74 3.42 -22.34 17.31
CA LEU A 74 2.67 -23.59 17.54
C LEU A 74 1.52 -23.40 18.52
N SER A 75 1.65 -22.50 19.49
CA SER A 75 0.56 -22.14 20.41
C SER A 75 -0.39 -21.08 19.83
N TYR A 76 0.07 -20.26 18.86
CA TYR A 76 -0.74 -19.26 18.15
C TYR A 76 -1.79 -19.90 17.25
N LEU A 77 -1.39 -20.86 16.40
CA LEU A 77 -2.25 -21.49 15.40
C LEU A 77 -3.59 -22.02 15.95
N PRO A 78 -3.65 -22.79 17.06
CA PRO A 78 -4.91 -23.28 17.60
C PRO A 78 -5.76 -22.18 18.26
N ARG A 79 -5.19 -21.02 18.61
CA ARG A 79 -5.89 -19.94 19.32
C ARG A 79 -6.41 -18.83 18.39
N PHE A 80 -5.64 -18.49 17.36
CA PHE A 80 -5.90 -17.34 16.49
C PHE A 80 -5.82 -17.67 15.00
N GLY A 81 -5.34 -18.86 14.63
CA GLY A 81 -5.23 -19.29 13.23
C GLY A 81 -6.60 -19.60 12.60
N THR A 82 -6.59 -19.89 11.30
CA THR A 82 -7.80 -20.21 10.52
C THR A 82 -8.58 -21.41 11.05
N ASN A 83 -7.91 -22.35 11.73
CA ASN A 83 -8.54 -23.53 12.32
C ASN A 83 -8.89 -23.36 13.81
N SER A 84 -8.70 -22.16 14.36
CA SER A 84 -9.07 -21.88 15.75
C SER A 84 -10.58 -21.65 15.89
N PRO A 85 -11.16 -21.81 17.09
CA PRO A 85 -12.55 -21.43 17.33
C PRO A 85 -12.86 -19.97 16.95
N ALA A 86 -11.86 -19.10 16.93
CA ALA A 86 -12.01 -17.72 16.53
C ALA A 86 -12.49 -17.58 15.08
N SER A 87 -12.09 -18.46 14.16
CA SER A 87 -12.59 -18.41 12.77
C SER A 87 -14.06 -18.78 12.64
N ILE A 88 -14.60 -19.55 13.59
CA ILE A 88 -15.99 -19.96 13.64
C ILE A 88 -16.83 -18.88 14.34
N VAL A 89 -16.39 -18.45 15.52
CA VAL A 89 -17.11 -17.48 16.37
C VAL A 89 -17.19 -16.10 15.72
N PHE A 90 -16.10 -15.66 15.09
CA PHE A 90 -16.02 -14.33 14.48
C PHE A 90 -16.36 -14.32 12.99
N THR A 91 -17.03 -15.35 12.46
CA THR A 91 -17.39 -15.41 11.03
C THR A 91 -18.10 -14.13 10.54
N PRO A 92 -19.09 -13.55 11.27
CA PRO A 92 -19.70 -12.29 10.87
C PRO A 92 -18.72 -11.10 10.88
N ASP A 93 -17.72 -11.14 11.76
CA ASP A 93 -16.78 -10.05 12.01
C ASP A 93 -15.50 -10.12 11.16
N VAL A 94 -15.29 -11.21 10.40
CA VAL A 94 -14.17 -11.35 9.45
C VAL A 94 -14.12 -10.16 8.51
N TYR A 95 -15.27 -9.70 8.01
CA TYR A 95 -15.35 -8.53 7.14
C TYR A 95 -14.79 -7.28 7.83
N VAL A 96 -15.17 -7.04 9.09
CA VAL A 96 -14.75 -5.87 9.86
C VAL A 96 -13.24 -5.91 10.10
N GLY A 97 -12.70 -7.07 10.49
CA GLY A 97 -11.26 -7.26 10.67
C GLY A 97 -10.47 -7.02 9.37
N GLN A 98 -10.95 -7.56 8.25
CA GLN A 98 -10.35 -7.37 6.93
C GLN A 98 -10.36 -5.89 6.54
N LEU A 99 -11.51 -5.23 6.64
CA LEU A 99 -11.69 -3.81 6.28
C LEU A 99 -10.80 -2.90 7.14
N ALA A 100 -10.80 -3.08 8.46
CA ALA A 100 -9.95 -2.33 9.37
C ALA A 100 -8.47 -2.46 8.99
N GLY A 101 -8.04 -3.67 8.64
CA GLY A 101 -6.68 -3.91 8.19
C GLY A 101 -6.34 -3.30 6.83
N LEU A 102 -7.28 -3.26 5.88
CA LEU A 102 -7.07 -2.61 4.57
C LEU A 102 -6.98 -1.10 4.71
N LEU A 103 -7.85 -0.49 5.51
CA LEU A 103 -7.80 0.94 5.81
C LEU A 103 -6.50 1.34 6.52
N ALA A 104 -6.03 0.50 7.45
CA ALA A 104 -4.75 0.73 8.11
C ALA A 104 -3.57 0.73 7.13
N GLN A 105 -3.61 -0.08 6.06
CA GLN A 105 -2.57 -0.11 5.02
C GLN A 105 -2.61 1.13 4.13
N VAL A 106 -3.80 1.56 3.69
CA VAL A 106 -3.93 2.79 2.89
C VAL A 106 -3.46 4.01 3.69
N ASN A 107 -3.71 4.02 5.00
CA ASN A 107 -3.30 5.11 5.88
C ASN A 107 -1.87 4.98 6.44
N SER A 108 -1.18 3.85 6.25
CA SER A 108 0.19 3.69 6.72
C SER A 108 1.15 4.49 5.83
N ARG A 109 1.39 5.75 6.21
CA ARG A 109 2.25 6.70 5.50
C ARG A 109 3.76 6.54 5.79
N ARG A 110 4.29 5.32 5.82
CA ARG A 110 5.75 5.11 5.98
C ARG A 110 6.31 4.31 4.83
#